data_AF-A0A1W9R6M9-F1
#
_entry.id   AF-A0A1W9R6M9-F1
#
_cell.length_a   1.000
_cell.length_b   1.000
_cell.length_c   1.000
_cell.angle_alpha   90.00
_cell.angle_beta   90.00
_cell.angle_gamma   90.00
#
_symmetry.space_group_name_H-M   'P 1'
#
loop_
_entity.id
_entity.type
_entity.pdbx_description
1 polymer ?
#
loop_
_entity_poly.entity_id
_entity_poly.type
_entity_poly.pdbx_seq_one_letter_code
_entity_poly.pdbx_strand_id
1 'polypeptide(L)'
;MHKKCFTLIELMVVIAVIGILVALLLPQVGKLIDKARIARIEAALKTLKTATIKFYGDCGGYPRDVGANRDPGFMYRPRYVSANDWDGPYLDRWPSTVPIAGGGYYDYNYWGYAPFNFDGTLGNEVHYRLHFNRGSAATRRILQQIDNDLDDGNRNAGSIRHDNWNDLYMYVAEGPSA
;
A
#
# COMPACT_ATOMS: atom_id res chain seq x y z
N MET A 1 -10.59 -56.36 -26.74
CA MET A 1 -10.31 -55.00 -26.24
C MET A 1 -11.13 -54.78 -24.97
N HIS A 2 -10.57 -55.02 -23.77
CA HIS A 2 -11.31 -54.89 -22.51
C HIS A 2 -11.40 -53.41 -22.12
N LYS A 3 -12.59 -52.82 -22.25
CA LYS A 3 -12.89 -51.52 -21.64
C LYS A 3 -13.08 -51.75 -20.14
N LYS A 4 -12.23 -51.14 -19.30
CA LYS A 4 -12.44 -51.11 -17.85
C LYS A 4 -13.69 -50.26 -17.59
N CYS A 5 -14.75 -50.87 -17.07
CA CYS A 5 -15.93 -50.15 -16.61
C CYS A 5 -15.62 -49.57 -15.23
N PHE A 6 -15.73 -48.25 -15.09
CA PHE A 6 -15.54 -47.55 -13.82
C PHE A 6 -16.72 -47.84 -12.89
N THR A 7 -16.47 -48.17 -11.62
CA THR A 7 -17.56 -48.47 -10.68
C THR A 7 -18.09 -47.19 -10.04
N LEU A 8 -19.38 -47.21 -9.68
CA LEU A 8 -20.03 -46.11 -8.96
C LEU A 8 -19.39 -45.88 -7.59
N ILE A 9 -18.98 -46.95 -6.91
CA ILE A 9 -18.27 -46.88 -5.61
C ILE A 9 -16.91 -46.21 -5.76
N GLU A 10 -16.12 -46.54 -6.80
CA GLU A 10 -14.85 -45.86 -7.05
C GLU A 10 -15.05 -44.36 -7.24
N LEU A 11 -16.09 -43.95 -7.96
CA LEU A 11 -16.40 -42.52 -8.11
C LEU A 11 -16.78 -41.88 -6.77
N MET A 12 -17.60 -42.54 -5.97
CA MET A 12 -18.09 -42.02 -4.69
C MET A 12 -16.96 -41.82 -3.67
N VAL A 13 -16.03 -42.78 -3.58
CA VAL A 13 -14.87 -42.64 -2.70
C VAL A 13 -13.97 -41.49 -3.16
N VAL A 14 -13.76 -41.34 -4.47
CA VAL A 14 -12.92 -40.26 -5.03
C VAL A 14 -13.51 -38.89 -4.71
N ILE A 15 -14.81 -38.66 -4.94
CA ILE A 15 -15.43 -37.37 -4.62
C ILE A 15 -15.47 -37.10 -3.11
N ALA A 16 -15.60 -38.14 -2.28
CA ALA A 16 -15.54 -38.00 -0.82
C ALA A 16 -14.15 -37.54 -0.36
N VAL A 17 -13.08 -38.14 -0.90
CA VAL A 17 -11.69 -37.75 -0.61
C VAL A 17 -11.42 -36.31 -1.09
N ILE A 18 -11.84 -35.96 -2.30
CA ILE A 18 -11.69 -34.58 -2.84
C ILE A 18 -12.45 -33.57 -1.95
N GLY A 19 -13.66 -33.91 -1.50
CA GLY A 19 -14.46 -33.07 -0.62
C GLY A 19 -13.77 -32.76 0.71
N ILE A 20 -13.16 -33.76 1.33
CA ILE A 20 -12.38 -33.59 2.58
C ILE A 20 -11.18 -32.66 2.34
N LEU A 21 -10.43 -32.88 1.26
CA LEU A 21 -9.28 -32.05 0.92
C LEU A 21 -9.67 -30.58 0.70
N VAL A 22 -10.74 -30.32 -0.06
CA VAL A 22 -11.22 -28.95 -0.32
C VAL A 22 -11.69 -28.28 0.98
N ALA A 23 -12.42 -29.00 1.84
CA ALA A 23 -12.92 -28.45 3.10
C ALA A 23 -11.80 -27.94 4.02
N LEU A 24 -10.65 -28.61 4.04
CA LEU A 24 -9.47 -28.20 4.83
C LEU A 24 -8.74 -27.00 4.22
N LEU A 25 -8.76 -26.85 2.88
CA LEU A 25 -8.00 -25.83 2.16
C LEU A 25 -8.71 -24.46 2.13
N LEU A 26 -10.04 -24.44 1.98
CA LEU A 26 -10.82 -23.20 1.82
C LEU A 26 -10.52 -22.09 2.85
N PRO A 27 -10.46 -22.33 4.17
CA PRO A 27 -10.21 -21.25 5.13
C PRO A 27 -8.79 -20.66 5.05
N GLN A 28 -7.83 -21.39 4.47
CA GLN A 28 -6.44 -20.92 4.37
C GLN A 28 -6.27 -19.93 3.21
N VAL A 29 -7.00 -20.13 2.11
CA VAL A 29 -6.90 -19.31 0.90
C VAL A 29 -7.17 -17.82 1.19
N GLY A 30 -8.18 -17.52 2.00
CA GLY A 30 -8.50 -16.12 2.36
C GLY A 30 -7.35 -15.41 3.07
N LYS A 31 -6.70 -16.07 4.03
CA LYS A 31 -5.55 -15.52 4.76
C LYS A 31 -4.34 -15.29 3.86
N LEU A 32 -4.09 -16.20 2.91
CA LEU A 32 -3.01 -16.08 1.94
C LEU A 32 -3.23 -14.89 1.00
N ILE A 33 -4.47 -14.69 0.55
CA ILE A 33 -4.83 -13.53 -0.27
C ILE A 33 -4.57 -12.23 0.50
N ASP A 34 -5.04 -12.12 1.75
CA ASP A 34 -4.84 -10.91 2.55
C ASP A 34 -3.35 -10.64 2.81
N LYS A 35 -2.56 -11.68 3.11
CA LYS A 35 -1.10 -11.55 3.23
C LYS A 35 -0.45 -11.05 1.94
N ALA A 36 -0.88 -11.55 0.77
CA ALA A 36 -0.38 -11.07 -0.51
C ALA A 36 -0.78 -9.61 -0.79
N ARG A 37 -1.96 -9.17 -0.33
CA ARG A 37 -2.40 -7.77 -0.45
C ARG A 37 -1.55 -6.85 0.43
N ILE A 38 -1.32 -7.24 1.68
CA ILE A 38 -0.46 -6.52 2.64
C ILE A 38 0.94 -6.33 2.03
N ALA A 39 1.58 -7.43 1.61
CA ALA A 39 2.92 -7.39 1.03
C ALA A 39 3.02 -6.47 -0.21
N ARG A 40 1.97 -6.41 -1.04
CA ARG A 40 1.92 -5.48 -2.19
C ARG A 40 1.82 -4.02 -1.76
N ILE A 41 1.02 -3.73 -0.72
CA ILE A 41 0.88 -2.36 -0.20
C ILE A 41 2.20 -1.90 0.42
N GLU A 42 2.82 -2.75 1.23
CA GLU A 42 4.13 -2.47 1.84
C GLU A 42 5.22 -2.23 0.80
N ALA A 43 5.29 -3.07 -0.24
CA ALA A 43 6.25 -2.88 -1.32
C ALA A 43 6.01 -1.57 -2.06
N ALA A 44 4.74 -1.22 -2.35
CA ALA A 44 4.40 0.04 -2.98
C ALA A 44 4.82 1.24 -2.11
N LEU A 45 4.53 1.21 -0.82
CA LEU A 45 4.92 2.25 0.14
C LEU A 45 6.45 2.42 0.19
N LYS A 46 7.21 1.34 0.29
CA LYS A 46 8.69 1.40 0.30
C LYS A 46 9.25 1.99 -1.00
N THR A 47 8.71 1.57 -2.14
CA THR A 47 9.10 2.12 -3.46
C THR A 47 8.78 3.61 -3.56
N LEU A 48 7.59 4.03 -3.12
CA LEU A 48 7.17 5.42 -3.09
C LEU A 48 8.07 6.28 -2.18
N LYS A 49 8.37 5.81 -0.96
CA LYS A 49 9.32 6.48 -0.05
C LYS A 49 10.70 6.64 -0.69
N THR A 50 11.19 5.59 -1.35
CA THR A 50 12.48 5.62 -2.04
C THR A 50 12.48 6.63 -3.18
N ALA A 51 11.40 6.70 -3.97
CA ALA A 51 11.25 7.67 -5.05
C ALA A 51 11.24 9.11 -4.53
N THR A 52 10.59 9.37 -3.39
CA THR A 52 10.60 10.69 -2.73
C THR A 52 12.00 11.10 -2.30
N ILE A 53 12.76 10.20 -1.69
CA ILE A 53 14.13 10.49 -1.22
C ILE A 53 15.06 10.76 -2.41
N LYS A 54 14.94 9.98 -3.50
CA LYS A 54 15.71 10.22 -4.73
C LYS A 54 15.40 11.58 -5.35
N PHE A 55 14.11 11.89 -5.51
CA PHE A 55 13.67 13.19 -6.01
C PHE A 55 14.27 14.34 -5.18
N TYR A 56 14.29 14.21 -3.85
CA TYR A 56 14.89 15.22 -2.98
C TYR A 56 16.40 15.36 -3.21
N GLY A 57 17.11 14.23 -3.34
CA GLY A 57 18.55 14.21 -3.61
C GLY A 57 18.95 14.93 -4.89
N ASP A 58 18.15 14.76 -5.94
CA ASP A 58 18.46 15.31 -7.27
C ASP A 58 17.94 16.75 -7.42
N CYS A 59 16.68 17.00 -7.01
CA CYS A 59 16.00 18.27 -7.22
C CYS A 59 16.22 19.29 -6.08
N GLY A 60 16.87 18.89 -4.97
CA GLY A 60 17.13 19.74 -3.81
C GLY A 60 15.89 20.11 -2.97
N GLY A 61 14.77 19.43 -3.17
CA GLY A 61 13.51 19.69 -2.47
C GLY A 61 12.47 18.62 -2.74
N TYR A 62 11.42 18.58 -1.92
CA TYR A 62 10.32 17.64 -2.10
C TYR A 62 9.37 18.10 -3.22
N PRO A 63 8.75 17.17 -3.96
CA PRO A 63 7.78 17.55 -4.96
C PRO A 63 6.56 18.20 -4.29
N ARG A 64 5.92 19.11 -5.03
CA ARG A 64 4.68 19.76 -4.61
C ARG A 64 3.54 18.74 -4.59
N ASP A 65 2.61 18.91 -3.65
CA ASP A 65 1.34 18.22 -3.68
C ASP A 65 0.56 18.58 -4.96
N VAL A 66 0.02 17.57 -5.62
CA VAL A 66 -0.75 17.66 -6.87
C VAL A 66 -2.17 17.11 -6.75
N GLY A 67 -2.54 16.67 -5.54
CA GLY A 67 -3.80 16.03 -5.18
C GLY A 67 -3.83 14.52 -5.37
N ALA A 68 -4.88 13.92 -4.81
CA ALA A 68 -5.11 12.48 -4.80
C ALA A 68 -4.92 11.77 -6.15
N ASN A 69 -4.25 10.61 -6.09
CA ASN A 69 -4.05 9.68 -7.19
C ASN A 69 -3.31 10.26 -8.40
N ARG A 70 -2.40 11.21 -8.18
CA ARG A 70 -1.61 11.85 -9.22
C ARG A 70 -0.12 11.69 -8.93
N ASP A 71 0.65 11.60 -10.01
CA ASP A 71 2.10 11.61 -9.94
C ASP A 71 2.59 13.01 -9.53
N PRO A 72 3.27 13.17 -8.38
CA PRO A 72 3.80 14.47 -7.94
C PRO A 72 5.09 14.87 -8.66
N GLY A 73 5.67 13.97 -9.47
CA GLY A 73 6.90 14.22 -10.22
C GLY A 73 7.87 13.04 -10.32
N PHE A 74 7.43 11.84 -9.95
CA PHE A 74 8.24 10.63 -9.92
C PHE A 74 8.30 9.93 -11.28
N MET A 75 7.24 9.99 -12.09
CA MET A 75 7.26 9.43 -13.45
C MET A 75 7.65 10.48 -14.47
N TYR A 76 7.15 11.71 -14.31
CA TYR A 76 7.37 12.80 -15.25
C TYR A 76 7.94 14.01 -14.54
N ARG A 77 8.96 14.64 -15.15
CA ARG A 77 9.57 15.84 -14.60
C ARG A 77 8.53 16.95 -14.39
N PRO A 78 8.40 17.50 -13.17
CA PRO A 78 7.54 18.65 -12.93
C PRO A 78 8.05 19.91 -13.64
N ARG A 79 7.13 20.78 -14.07
CA ARG A 79 7.49 22.02 -14.79
C ARG A 79 8.35 22.99 -13.97
N TYR A 80 8.25 22.92 -12.64
CA TYR A 80 8.99 23.79 -11.72
C TYR A 80 10.41 23.28 -11.40
N VAL A 81 10.80 22.10 -11.89
CA VAL A 81 12.15 21.54 -11.74
C VAL A 81 12.89 21.68 -13.06
N SER A 82 14.14 22.14 -13.01
CA SER A 82 15.00 22.23 -14.20
C SER A 82 15.23 20.86 -14.83
N ALA A 83 15.45 20.80 -16.14
CA ALA A 83 15.84 19.55 -16.78
C ALA A 83 17.23 19.06 -16.34
N ASN A 84 18.09 19.96 -15.84
CA ASN A 84 19.44 19.63 -15.37
C ASN A 84 19.45 19.06 -13.95
N ASP A 85 18.36 19.23 -13.19
CA ASP A 85 18.27 18.84 -11.78
C ASP A 85 17.34 17.61 -11.59
N TRP A 86 16.91 16.97 -12.67
CA TRP A 86 15.99 15.84 -12.64
C TRP A 86 16.59 14.64 -13.36
N ASP A 87 16.97 13.63 -12.58
CA ASP A 87 17.56 12.37 -13.05
C ASP A 87 16.53 11.22 -13.10
N GLY A 88 15.24 11.57 -13.04
CA GLY A 88 14.16 10.59 -13.11
C GLY A 88 14.04 9.89 -14.48
N PRO A 89 13.04 8.99 -14.62
CA PRO A 89 11.97 8.72 -13.67
C PRO A 89 12.44 7.99 -12.42
N TYR A 90 11.90 8.36 -11.27
CA TYR A 90 12.12 7.71 -9.98
C TYR A 90 11.15 6.55 -9.74
N LEU A 91 10.12 6.44 -10.58
CA LEU A 91 9.09 5.41 -10.52
C LEU A 91 8.64 5.03 -11.94
N ASP A 92 8.59 3.73 -12.25
CA ASP A 92 8.10 3.25 -13.54
C ASP A 92 6.61 3.55 -13.75
N ARG A 93 5.82 3.45 -12.67
CA ARG A 93 4.37 3.67 -12.71
C ARG A 93 3.80 4.06 -11.35
N TRP A 94 2.99 5.11 -11.33
CA TRP A 94 2.20 5.50 -10.16
C TRP A 94 1.17 4.42 -9.81
N PRO A 95 1.08 4.00 -8.54
CA PRO A 95 0.08 3.04 -8.12
C PRO A 95 -1.32 3.67 -8.16
N SER A 96 -2.05 3.38 -9.22
CA SER A 96 -3.39 3.94 -9.46
C SER A 96 -4.49 3.39 -8.55
N THR A 97 -4.25 2.26 -7.86
CA THR A 97 -5.21 1.72 -6.90
C THR A 97 -4.59 0.81 -5.85
N VAL A 98 -5.20 0.76 -4.67
CA VAL A 98 -4.84 -0.14 -3.58
C VAL A 98 -5.42 -1.54 -3.85
N PRO A 99 -4.62 -2.62 -3.76
CA PRO A 99 -5.02 -3.97 -4.19
C PRO A 99 -5.95 -4.70 -3.19
N ILE A 100 -6.97 -4.03 -2.67
CA ILE A 100 -7.96 -4.60 -1.75
C ILE A 100 -9.38 -4.60 -2.35
N ALA A 101 -10.30 -5.33 -1.72
CA ALA A 101 -11.70 -5.37 -2.16
C ALA A 101 -12.37 -3.98 -2.00
N GLY A 102 -12.84 -3.41 -3.12
CA GLY A 102 -13.38 -2.04 -3.16
C GLY A 102 -12.38 -0.98 -3.63
N GLY A 103 -11.11 -1.34 -3.76
CA GLY A 103 -10.06 -0.45 -4.24
C GLY A 103 -9.73 0.68 -3.26
N GLY A 104 -9.14 1.72 -3.80
CA GLY A 104 -8.61 2.85 -3.07
C GLY A 104 -7.63 3.61 -3.94
N TYR A 105 -6.97 4.62 -3.39
CA TYR A 105 -5.94 5.38 -4.09
C TYR A 105 -4.77 5.74 -3.17
N TYR A 106 -3.63 6.02 -3.80
CA TYR A 106 -2.45 6.57 -3.16
C TYR A 106 -2.44 8.08 -3.37
N ASP A 107 -2.02 8.80 -2.35
CA ASP A 107 -1.97 10.25 -2.33
C ASP A 107 -0.64 10.68 -1.71
N TYR A 108 0.08 11.54 -2.43
CA TYR A 108 1.30 12.15 -1.92
C TYR A 108 0.93 13.50 -1.35
N ASN A 109 1.20 13.70 -0.07
CA ASN A 109 0.88 14.92 0.64
C ASN A 109 2.17 15.62 1.07
N TYR A 110 2.19 16.92 0.83
CA TYR A 110 3.19 17.81 1.38
C TYR A 110 2.49 19.01 2.02
N TRP A 111 1.92 18.77 3.19
CA TRP A 111 1.17 19.72 4.01
C TRP A 111 1.00 19.17 5.43
N GLY A 112 0.57 20.07 6.32
CA GLY A 112 0.36 19.88 7.75
C GLY A 112 -0.47 18.65 8.13
N TYR A 113 0.18 17.55 8.53
CA TYR A 113 -0.50 16.46 9.22
C TYR A 113 -0.04 16.40 10.67
N ALA A 114 -0.83 17.01 11.57
CA ALA A 114 -0.48 17.18 12.97
C ALA A 114 0.05 15.91 13.69
N PRO A 115 -0.44 14.69 13.38
CA PRO A 115 0.17 13.48 13.94
C PRO A 115 1.65 13.29 13.58
N PHE A 116 2.10 13.74 12.41
CA PHE A 116 3.49 13.66 11.95
C PHE A 116 4.29 14.93 12.17
N ASN A 117 3.81 15.89 12.96
CA ASN A 117 4.58 17.08 13.32
C ASN A 117 5.63 16.72 14.39
N PHE A 118 6.79 16.23 13.96
CA PHE A 118 7.85 15.80 14.87
C PHE A 118 8.81 16.92 15.26
N ASP A 119 8.92 17.97 14.43
CA ASP A 119 9.82 19.11 14.65
C ASP A 119 9.13 20.30 15.35
N GLY A 120 7.82 20.23 15.55
CA GLY A 120 6.99 21.29 16.15
C GLY A 120 6.44 22.31 15.15
N THR A 121 6.84 22.24 13.87
CA THR A 121 6.39 23.10 12.78
C THR A 121 5.30 22.41 11.98
N LEU A 122 4.12 23.03 11.85
CA LEU A 122 3.07 22.49 10.99
C LEU A 122 3.26 22.98 9.55
N GLY A 123 3.01 22.11 8.58
CA GLY A 123 2.88 22.49 7.18
C GLY A 123 4.01 21.99 6.27
N ASN A 124 5.08 21.44 6.84
CA ASN A 124 6.24 20.92 6.15
C ASN A 124 6.31 19.38 6.14
N GLU A 125 5.30 18.68 6.64
CA GLU A 125 5.30 17.22 6.74
C GLU A 125 5.09 16.58 5.36
N VAL A 126 6.03 15.73 4.96
CA VAL A 126 5.93 14.90 3.75
C VAL A 126 5.46 13.52 4.16
N HIS A 127 4.29 13.15 3.66
CA HIS A 127 3.70 11.86 3.97
C HIS A 127 2.87 11.32 2.80
N TYR A 128 2.63 10.02 2.80
CA TYR A 128 1.67 9.39 1.92
C TYR A 128 0.38 9.11 2.68
N ARG A 129 -0.75 9.31 2.01
CA ARG A 129 -2.06 8.84 2.44
C ARG A 129 -2.55 7.78 1.46
N LEU A 130 -2.95 6.63 1.99
CA LEU A 130 -3.60 5.57 1.25
C LEU A 130 -5.06 5.53 1.69
N HIS A 131 -5.95 5.91 0.79
CA HIS A 131 -7.38 5.89 1.05
C HIS A 131 -8.00 4.59 0.56
N PHE A 132 -8.81 3.97 1.40
CA PHE A 132 -9.50 2.72 1.10
C PHE A 132 -11.01 2.99 0.98
N ASN A 133 -11.57 2.84 -0.23
CA ASN A 133 -12.96 3.23 -0.55
C ASN A 133 -14.03 2.51 0.30
N ARG A 134 -13.71 1.34 0.85
CA ARG A 134 -14.62 0.53 1.67
C ARG A 134 -14.03 0.29 3.05
N GLY A 135 -14.65 0.93 4.03
CA GLY A 135 -14.39 0.64 5.43
C GLY A 135 -15.09 -0.64 5.89
N SER A 136 -14.29 -1.63 6.26
CA SER A 136 -14.78 -2.86 6.87
C SER A 136 -13.88 -3.26 8.03
N ALA A 137 -14.37 -4.14 8.91
CA ALA A 137 -13.53 -4.73 9.95
C ALA A 137 -12.31 -5.47 9.35
N ALA A 138 -12.46 -6.07 8.16
CA ALA A 138 -11.36 -6.68 7.43
C ALA A 138 -10.33 -5.64 6.96
N THR A 139 -10.80 -4.50 6.43
CA THR A 139 -9.91 -3.38 6.04
C THR A 139 -9.08 -2.93 7.24
N ARG A 140 -9.72 -2.62 8.37
CA ARG A 140 -9.01 -2.18 9.60
C ARG A 140 -8.01 -3.20 10.12
N ARG A 141 -8.30 -4.50 9.98
CA ARG A 141 -7.35 -5.56 10.32
C ARG A 141 -6.13 -5.54 9.41
N ILE A 142 -6.32 -5.33 8.11
CA ILE A 142 -5.24 -5.18 7.14
C ILE A 142 -4.40 -3.94 7.45
N LEU A 143 -5.03 -2.79 7.74
CA LEU A 143 -4.32 -1.55 8.10
C LEU A 143 -3.46 -1.75 9.35
N GLN A 144 -4.04 -2.36 10.40
CA GLN A 144 -3.31 -2.68 11.62
C GLN A 144 -2.15 -3.64 11.37
N GLN A 145 -2.32 -4.61 10.48
CA GLN A 145 -1.24 -5.54 10.15
C GLN A 145 -0.09 -4.83 9.42
N ILE A 146 -0.39 -3.93 8.48
CA ILE A 146 0.63 -3.13 7.79
C ILE A 146 1.39 -2.24 8.77
N ASP A 147 0.68 -1.62 9.71
CA ASP A 147 1.27 -0.83 10.80
C ASP A 147 2.23 -1.69 11.65
N ASN A 148 1.79 -2.87 12.09
CA ASN A 148 2.64 -3.80 12.83
C ASN A 148 3.88 -4.28 12.04
N ASP A 149 3.75 -4.44 10.72
CA ASP A 149 4.80 -5.01 9.85
C ASP A 149 5.84 -3.96 9.40
N LEU A 150 5.42 -2.69 9.30
CA LEU A 150 6.28 -1.58 8.86
C LEU A 150 6.80 -0.70 10.00
N ASP A 151 6.15 -0.73 11.17
CA ASP A 151 6.46 0.14 12.31
C ASP A 151 6.28 -0.58 13.66
N ASP A 152 5.42 -0.08 14.56
CA ASP A 152 5.24 -0.59 15.92
C ASP A 152 3.79 -0.99 16.23
N GLY A 153 2.85 -0.79 15.31
CA GLY A 153 1.43 -1.07 15.52
C GLY A 153 0.71 -0.02 16.35
N ASN A 154 1.40 1.03 16.79
CA ASN A 154 0.86 2.09 17.63
C ASN A 154 0.29 3.22 16.78
N ARG A 155 -1.03 3.25 16.65
CA ARG A 155 -1.76 4.26 15.86
C ARG A 155 -1.50 5.72 16.28
N ASN A 156 -0.95 5.94 17.47
CA ASN A 156 -0.71 7.27 18.03
C ASN A 156 0.76 7.72 17.94
N ALA A 157 1.67 6.85 17.49
CA ALA A 157 3.09 7.14 17.39
C ALA A 157 3.66 6.60 16.07
N GLY A 158 4.96 6.79 15.87
CA GLY A 158 5.64 6.21 14.71
C GLY A 158 5.38 6.91 13.38
N SER A 159 5.97 6.32 12.35
CA SER A 159 5.96 6.72 10.96
C SER A 159 4.82 6.11 10.14
N ILE A 160 4.15 5.06 10.63
CA ILE A 160 2.97 4.47 10.00
C ILE A 160 1.80 4.60 10.95
N ARG A 161 0.69 5.16 10.47
CA ARG A 161 -0.53 5.34 11.29
C ARG A 161 -1.76 5.09 10.46
N HIS A 162 -2.83 4.63 11.08
CA HIS A 162 -4.13 4.53 10.41
C HIS A 162 -5.24 5.09 11.28
N ASP A 163 -6.26 5.62 10.61
CA ASP A 163 -7.42 6.21 11.26
C ASP A 163 -8.66 5.31 11.20
N ASN A 164 -9.75 5.81 11.78
CA ASN A 164 -11.04 5.12 11.76
C ASN A 164 -11.82 5.32 10.44
N TRP A 165 -11.31 6.15 9.52
CA TRP A 165 -11.92 6.56 8.26
C TRP A 165 -11.37 5.82 7.05
N ASN A 166 -10.59 4.76 7.30
CA ASN A 166 -9.99 3.87 6.31
C ASN A 166 -8.85 4.54 5.54
N ASP A 167 -8.08 5.36 6.23
CA ASP A 167 -6.84 5.90 5.70
C ASP A 167 -5.65 5.30 6.45
N LEU A 168 -4.60 4.97 5.69
CA LEU A 168 -3.27 4.64 6.19
C LEU A 168 -2.33 5.78 5.79
N TYR A 169 -1.55 6.26 6.73
CA TYR A 169 -0.59 7.33 6.56
C TYR A 169 0.82 6.79 6.75
N MET A 170 1.74 7.18 5.87
CA MET A 170 3.16 6.88 6.00
C MET A 170 3.95 8.18 5.95
N TYR A 171 4.59 8.50 7.05
CA TYR A 171 5.56 9.57 7.15
C TYR A 171 6.83 9.26 6.34
N VAL A 172 7.30 10.26 5.60
CA VAL A 172 8.52 10.19 4.82
C VAL A 172 9.61 11.04 5.44
N ALA A 173 9.33 12.34 5.64
CA ALA A 173 10.30 13.32 6.12
C ALA A 173 9.62 14.66 6.48
N GLU A 174 10.38 15.55 7.12
CA GLU A 174 10.07 16.97 7.22
C GLU A 174 10.72 17.73 6.06
N GLY A 175 9.96 18.62 5.44
CA GLY A 175 10.45 19.63 4.53
C GLY A 175 11.09 20.79 5.27
N PRO A 176 11.76 21.71 4.55
CA PRO A 176 12.31 22.92 5.16
C PRO A 176 11.21 23.72 5.86
N SER A 177 11.48 24.13 7.10
CA SER A 177 10.65 25.11 7.83
C SER A 177 10.71 26.45 7.09
N ALA A 178 9.54 27.04 6.82
CA ALA A 178 9.43 28.36 6.18
C ALA A 178 10.01 29.48 7.04
#